data_AF-X1HDL2-F1
#
_entry.id   AF-X1HDL2-F1
#
_cell.length_a   1.000
_cell.length_b   1.000
_cell.length_c   1.000
_cell.angle_alpha   90.00
_cell.angle_beta   90.00
_cell.angle_gamma   90.00
#
_symmetry.space_group_name_H-M   'P 1'
#
loop_
_entity.id
_entity.type
_entity.pdbx_description
1 polymer ?
#
loop_
_entity_poly.entity_id
_entity_poly.type
_entity_poly.pdbx_seq_one_letter_code
_entity_poly.pdbx_strand_id
1 'polypeptide(L)'
;QPLAAGMEYRYWLEVTEADGTMKRFGPTEPVSISELISRLALGEPYPSPAREAVTISYELPNGCSGAVIEVYDLSGRRIDSFPLAPQTGRGEIFLDVSEY
;
A
#
# COMPACT_ATOMS: atom_id res chain seq x y z
N GLN A 1 17.95 -6.95 1.11
CA GLN A 1 18.35 -5.57 1.45
C GLN A 1 17.10 -4.71 1.43
N PRO A 2 16.85 -3.85 2.42
CA PRO A 2 15.68 -2.96 2.39
C PRO A 2 15.75 -2.02 1.18
N LEU A 3 14.58 -1.64 0.66
CA LEU A 3 14.46 -0.68 -0.44
C LEU A 3 14.88 0.73 0.02
N ALA A 4 15.58 1.48 -0.81
CA ALA A 4 16.09 2.81 -0.52
C ALA A 4 15.91 3.75 -1.72
N ALA A 5 15.62 5.02 -1.44
CA ALA A 5 15.53 6.05 -2.48
C ALA A 5 16.86 6.18 -3.24
N GLY A 6 16.76 6.39 -4.55
CA GLY A 6 17.93 6.60 -5.43
C GLY A 6 18.80 5.37 -5.65
N MET A 7 18.45 4.21 -5.08
CA MET A 7 19.10 2.95 -5.41
C MET A 7 18.46 2.31 -6.65
N GLU A 8 19.30 1.77 -7.52
CA GLU A 8 18.87 0.96 -8.65
C GLU A 8 18.74 -0.50 -8.24
N TYR A 9 17.59 -1.09 -8.53
CA TYR A 9 17.30 -2.49 -8.31
C TYR A 9 17.20 -3.22 -9.64
N ARG A 10 17.83 -4.40 -9.71
CA ARG A 10 17.74 -5.30 -10.86
C ARG A 10 17.19 -6.63 -10.37
N TYR A 11 16.20 -7.13 -11.09
CA TYR A 11 15.49 -8.34 -10.71
C TYR A 11 15.79 -9.47 -11.67
N TRP A 12 15.78 -10.69 -11.15
CA TRP A 12 15.74 -11.89 -11.96
C TRP A 12 14.38 -12.53 -11.79
N LEU A 13 13.78 -12.95 -12.89
CA LEU A 13 12.54 -13.71 -12.91
C LEU A 13 12.90 -15.19 -12.96
N GLU A 14 12.50 -15.95 -11.95
CA GLU A 14 12.62 -17.41 -11.94
C GLU A 14 11.26 -18.04 -12.24
N VAL A 15 11.25 -18.97 -13.19
CA VAL A 15 10.07 -19.72 -13.62
C VAL A 15 10.34 -21.20 -13.37
N THR A 16 9.46 -21.85 -12.63
CA THR A 16 9.45 -23.31 -12.47
C THR A 16 8.52 -23.89 -13.51
N GLU A 17 9.08 -24.65 -14.45
CA GLU A 17 8.34 -25.36 -15.50
C GLU A 17 7.58 -26.56 -14.91
N ALA A 18 6.63 -27.12 -15.68
CA ALA A 18 5.80 -28.25 -15.23
C ALA A 18 6.59 -29.53 -14.91
N ASP A 19 7.80 -29.68 -15.47
CA ASP A 19 8.72 -30.79 -15.20
C ASP A 19 9.63 -30.54 -13.98
N GLY A 20 9.46 -29.41 -13.28
CA GLY A 20 10.27 -29.00 -12.15
C GLY A 20 11.58 -28.31 -12.52
N THR A 21 11.88 -28.15 -13.82
CA THR A 21 13.05 -27.39 -14.26
C THR A 21 12.87 -25.91 -13.96
N MET A 22 13.89 -25.29 -13.37
CA MET A 22 13.91 -23.85 -13.15
C MET A 22 14.62 -23.13 -14.29
N LYS A 23 13.96 -22.15 -14.90
CA LYS A 23 14.56 -21.18 -15.82
C LYS A 23 14.63 -19.81 -15.18
N ARG A 24 15.69 -19.08 -15.48
CA ARG A 24 15.94 -17.74 -14.94
C ARG A 24 16.12 -16.75 -16.09
N PHE A 25 15.39 -15.65 -16.03
CA PHE A 25 15.40 -14.57 -17.02
C PHE A 25 15.86 -13.27 -16.37
N GLY A 26 16.75 -12.52 -17.03
CA GLY A 26 17.21 -11.21 -16.57
C GLY A 26 18.73 -11.02 -16.62
N PRO A 27 19.25 -10.03 -15.85
CA PRO A 27 18.49 -9.12 -14.99
C PRO A 27 17.63 -8.14 -15.79
N THR A 28 16.56 -7.61 -15.17
CA THR A 28 15.79 -6.49 -15.73
C THR A 28 16.68 -5.24 -15.92
N GLU A 29 16.18 -4.28 -16.71
CA GLU A 29 16.68 -2.91 -16.62
C GLU A 29 16.56 -2.38 -15.17
N PRO A 30 17.48 -1.51 -14.74
CA PRO A 30 17.45 -0.96 -13.39
C PRO A 30 16.19 -0.15 -13.15
N VAL A 31 15.50 -0.47 -12.05
CA VAL A 31 14.35 0.29 -11.55
C VAL A 31 14.79 1.07 -10.33
N SER A 32 14.52 2.37 -10.29
CA SER A 32 14.84 3.24 -9.16
C SER A 32 13.58 3.72 -8.45
N ILE A 33 13.67 3.81 -7.13
CA ILE A 33 12.64 4.43 -6.29
C ILE A 33 13.06 5.88 -6.11
N SER A 34 12.34 6.80 -6.76
CA SER A 34 12.73 8.22 -6.77
C SER A 34 12.65 8.87 -5.39
N GLU A 35 11.61 8.57 -4.62
CA GLU A 35 11.41 9.15 -3.29
C GLU A 35 10.82 8.11 -2.33
N LEU A 36 11.32 8.10 -1.09
CA LEU A 36 10.70 7.36 0.00
C LEU A 36 9.58 8.21 0.58
N ILE A 37 8.47 7.55 0.97
CA ILE A 37 7.39 8.20 1.71
C ILE A 37 7.97 8.81 2.99
N SER A 38 7.90 10.13 3.06
CA SER A 38 8.53 10.93 4.12
C SER A 38 7.55 11.40 5.18
N ARG A 39 6.24 11.28 4.94
CA ARG A 39 5.19 11.73 5.86
C ARG A 39 4.00 10.77 5.90
N LEU A 40 3.26 10.83 7.01
CA LEU A 40 1.93 10.23 7.12
C LEU A 40 0.94 11.05 6.29
N ALA A 41 0.21 10.40 5.39
CA ALA A 41 -0.80 11.04 4.58
C ALA A 41 -1.98 10.11 4.29
N LEU A 42 -3.17 10.71 4.11
CA LEU A 42 -4.33 10.06 3.51
C LEU A 42 -4.44 10.55 2.07
N GLY A 43 -4.68 9.64 1.14
CA GLY A 43 -5.02 9.96 -0.23
C GLY A 43 -6.50 10.30 -0.39
N GLU A 44 -6.87 10.77 -1.58
CA GLU A 44 -8.28 11.00 -1.91
C GLU A 44 -9.04 9.66 -1.94
N PRO A 45 -10.18 9.56 -1.23
CA PRO A 45 -11.00 8.36 -1.28
C PRO A 45 -11.66 8.20 -2.65
N TYR A 46 -11.75 6.96 -3.14
CA TYR A 46 -12.40 6.66 -4.41
C TYR A 46 -13.24 5.38 -4.37
N PRO A 47 -14.40 5.35 -5.04
CA PRO A 47 -15.08 6.48 -5.66
C PRO A 47 -15.56 7.50 -4.62
N SER A 48 -15.70 8.76 -5.03
CA SER A 48 -16.34 9.81 -4.22
C SER A 48 -17.25 10.67 -5.12
N PRO A 49 -18.58 10.66 -4.89
CA PRO A 49 -19.29 9.92 -3.84
C PRO A 49 -19.31 8.40 -4.09
N ALA A 50 -19.19 7.63 -3.01
CA ALA A 50 -19.37 6.17 -3.02
C ALA A 50 -20.84 5.78 -2.83
N ARG A 51 -21.23 4.61 -3.35
CA ARG A 51 -22.57 4.02 -3.16
C ARG A 51 -22.58 2.73 -2.35
N GLU A 52 -21.60 1.87 -2.59
CA GLU A 52 -21.50 0.55 -1.97
C GLU A 52 -20.20 0.42 -1.19
N ALA A 53 -19.08 0.87 -1.77
CA ALA A 53 -17.79 0.83 -1.10
C ALA A 53 -16.91 2.01 -1.51
N VAL A 54 -15.93 2.30 -0.66
CA VAL A 54 -14.89 3.31 -0.88
C VAL A 54 -13.52 2.74 -0.54
N THR A 55 -12.54 3.02 -1.39
CA THR A 55 -11.13 2.77 -1.13
C THR A 55 -10.50 4.03 -0.56
N ILE A 56 -9.77 3.88 0.56
CA ILE A 56 -8.98 4.94 1.18
C ILE A 56 -7.52 4.52 1.10
N SER A 57 -6.74 5.26 0.31
CA SER A 57 -5.29 5.08 0.24
C SER A 57 -4.60 5.85 1.36
N TYR A 58 -3.47 5.32 1.83
CA TYR A 58 -2.67 5.96 2.87
C TYR A 58 -1.18 5.73 2.64
N GLU A 59 -0.37 6.63 3.20
CA GLU A 59 1.08 6.58 3.13
C GLU A 59 1.65 6.53 4.56
N LEU A 60 2.47 5.52 4.87
CA LEU A 60 3.18 5.39 6.14
C LEU A 60 4.68 5.66 5.94
N PRO A 61 5.27 6.63 6.68
CA PRO A 61 6.70 6.91 6.60
C PRO A 61 7.52 5.80 7.25
N ASN A 62 8.79 5.72 6.86
CA ASN A 62 9.75 4.81 7.48
C ASN A 62 9.83 5.01 9.01
N GLY A 63 9.87 3.91 9.76
CA GLY A 63 9.97 3.94 11.22
C GLY A 63 8.64 4.12 11.95
N CYS A 64 7.51 4.13 11.24
CA CYS A 64 6.19 4.08 11.86
C CYS A 64 5.97 2.73 12.55
N SER A 65 5.79 2.73 13.88
CA SER A 65 5.56 1.52 14.68
C SER A 65 4.09 1.05 14.68
N GLY A 66 3.20 1.79 14.03
CA GLY A 66 1.77 1.51 13.96
C GLY A 66 0.96 2.79 13.74
N ALA A 67 -0.19 2.64 13.09
CA ALA A 67 -1.14 3.72 12.84
C ALA A 67 -2.57 3.15 12.86
N VAL A 68 -3.57 4.02 12.97
CA VAL A 68 -4.98 3.65 12.91
C VAL A 68 -5.69 4.62 11.97
N ILE A 69 -6.55 4.09 11.09
CA ILE A 69 -7.49 4.90 10.31
C ILE A 69 -8.85 4.82 11.00
N GLU A 70 -9.39 5.96 11.41
CA GLU A 70 -10.73 6.04 12.02
C GLU A 70 -11.67 6.78 11.08
N VAL A 71 -12.88 6.23 10.90
CA VAL A 71 -13.90 6.78 10.00
C VAL A 71 -15.05 7.32 10.84
N TYR A 72 -15.49 8.54 10.53
CA TYR A 72 -16.53 9.24 11.26
C TYR A 72 -17.66 9.67 10.31
N ASP A 73 -18.90 9.62 10.80
CA ASP A 73 -20.03 10.24 10.09
C ASP A 73 -20.05 11.77 10.27
N LEU A 74 -20.95 12.45 9.56
CA LEU A 74 -21.07 13.92 9.62
C LEU A 74 -21.49 14.46 10.99
N SER A 75 -21.99 13.61 11.89
CA SER A 75 -22.28 13.99 13.28
C SER A 75 -21.06 13.88 14.20
N GLY A 76 -19.94 13.35 13.70
CA GLY A 76 -18.71 13.10 14.46
C GLY A 76 -18.72 11.78 15.23
N ARG A 77 -19.68 10.88 14.97
CA ARG A 77 -19.67 9.53 15.54
C ARG A 77 -18.74 8.64 14.73
N ARG A 78 -17.83 7.93 15.41
CA ARG A 78 -16.94 6.94 14.78
C ARG A 78 -17.78 5.75 14.30
N ILE A 79 -17.69 5.43 13.01
CA ILE A 79 -18.38 4.31 12.38
C ILE A 79 -17.46 3.12 12.12
N ASP A 80 -16.15 3.35 11.94
CA ASP A 80 -15.18 2.27 11.73
C ASP A 80 -13.76 2.65 12.22
N SER A 81 -12.90 1.64 12.40
CA SER A 81 -11.52 1.77 12.87
C SER A 81 -10.62 0.63 12.37
N PHE A 82 -9.59 0.98 11.61
CA PHE A 82 -8.66 0.05 10.97
C PHE A 82 -7.25 0.19 11.56
N PRO A 83 -6.80 -0.73 12.44
CA PRO A 83 -5.42 -0.77 12.87
C PRO A 83 -4.52 -1.20 11.69
N LEU A 84 -3.47 -0.42 11.42
CA LEU A 84 -2.50 -0.70 10.37
C LEU A 84 -1.30 -1.44 10.95
N ALA A 85 -0.91 -2.53 10.28
CA ALA A 85 0.32 -3.23 10.62
C ALA A 85 1.54 -2.30 10.45
N PRO A 86 2.61 -2.48 11.24
CA PRO A 86 3.85 -1.74 11.04
C PRO A 86 4.43 -2.05 9.66
N GLN A 87 4.28 -1.11 8.73
CA GLN A 87 4.80 -1.19 7.38
C GLN A 87 5.23 0.20 6.91
N THR A 88 6.23 0.23 6.03
CA THR A 88 6.56 1.44 5.26
C THR A 88 5.85 1.36 3.93
N GLY A 89 5.32 2.49 3.47
CA GLY A 89 4.90 2.65 2.09
C GLY A 89 3.42 2.94 1.95
N ARG A 90 2.91 2.68 0.75
CA ARG A 90 1.50 2.88 0.44
C ARG A 90 0.71 1.65 0.84
N GLY A 91 -0.48 1.88 1.38
CA GLY A 91 -1.48 0.85 1.55
C GLY A 91 -2.87 1.38 1.24
N GLU A 92 -3.82 0.47 1.19
CA GLU A 92 -5.21 0.77 0.93
C GLU A 92 -6.08 0.02 1.94
N ILE A 93 -7.15 0.67 2.37
CA ILE A 93 -8.27 0.01 3.05
C ILE A 93 -9.49 0.07 2.15
N PHE A 94 -10.27 -1.00 2.20
CA PHE A 94 -11.57 -1.07 1.54
C PHE A 94 -12.65 -1.02 2.61
N LEU A 95 -13.54 -0.04 2.50
CA LEU A 95 -14.66 0.15 3.42
C LEU A 95 -15.96 -0.08 2.65
N ASP A 96 -16.78 -1.01 3.14
CA ASP A 96 -18.18 -1.14 2.74
C ASP A 96 -18.98 0.00 3.39
N VAL A 97 -19.68 0.78 2.57
CA VAL A 97 -20.50 1.91 3.00
C VAL A 97 -21.99 1.70 2.74
N SER A 98 -22.41 0.49 2.36
CA SER A 98 -23.82 0.20 2.09
C SER A 98 -24.71 0.23 3.34
N GLU A 99 -24.12 0.14 4.53
CA GLU A 99 -24.83 0.10 5.81
C GLU A 99 -24.82 1.43 6.61
N TYR A 100 -24.17 2.48 6.08
CA TYR A 100 -24.03 3.79 6.75
C TYR A 100 -24.83 4.90 6.06
#